data_AF-A0A842WN15-F1
#
_entry.id   AF-A0A842WN15-F1
#
_cell.length_a   1.000
_cell.length_b   1.000
_cell.length_c   1.000
_cell.angle_alpha   90.00
_cell.angle_beta   90.00
_cell.angle_gamma   90.00
#
_symmetry.space_group_name_H-M   'P 1'
#
loop_
_entity.id
_entity.type
_entity.pdbx_description
1 polymer ?
#
loop_
_entity_poly.entity_id
_entity_poly.type
_entity_poly.pdbx_seq_one_letter_code
_entity_poly.pdbx_strand_id
1 'polypeptide(L)'
;MEDRLSAREIGAYIELKKKVAEEEYKLNYIKNTAGDHSALIGDLEESLREERAKMKIIEGKMEAKGLELVVPNQERIEEYTELISRLPREEVNHAIKNKSGDAYAYLCERGRLIKRNMENKNEIGKLNVLVANSPADVRGCVKEALRKGEPGEAEANFDQENGAKIIKLLNRVGVRCRASEGKLVKTDDGRTENRVLVNNEYFWVPSGKLDTFTENEKVLADVSIRLQVKNAEMQAITFNDEQQKEFQELQGRYMDLLKARREIIGQEEKDLTISI
;
A
#
# COMPACT_ATOMS: atom_id res chain seq x y z
N MET A 1 -0.49 -23.46 -13.72
CA MET A 1 -0.63 -22.19 -13.00
C MET A 1 0.49 -21.30 -13.48
N GLU A 2 0.19 -20.10 -13.99
CA GLU A 2 1.25 -19.15 -14.36
C GLU A 2 2.04 -18.83 -13.09
N ASP A 3 3.28 -19.32 -13.07
CA ASP A 3 4.22 -19.08 -12.01
C ASP A 3 4.67 -17.62 -12.22
N ARG A 4 3.99 -16.69 -11.53
CA ARG A 4 4.24 -15.26 -11.57
C ARG A 4 4.20 -14.71 -10.14
N LEU A 5 5.02 -13.68 -9.91
CA LEU A 5 4.95 -12.85 -8.71
C LEU A 5 4.43 -11.47 -9.10
N SER A 6 3.28 -11.09 -8.55
CA SER A 6 2.60 -9.82 -8.82
C SER A 6 2.87 -8.77 -7.74
N ALA A 7 2.73 -7.50 -8.11
CA ALA A 7 2.75 -6.38 -7.17
C ALA A 7 1.71 -6.55 -6.05
N ARG A 8 0.54 -7.14 -6.37
CA ARG A 8 -0.52 -7.44 -5.40
C ARG A 8 -0.10 -8.51 -4.40
N GLU A 9 0.61 -9.55 -4.83
CA GLU A 9 1.16 -10.57 -3.92
C GLU A 9 2.21 -9.97 -2.99
N ILE A 10 3.08 -9.07 -3.48
CA ILE A 10 4.03 -8.36 -2.60
C ILE A 10 3.28 -7.46 -1.60
N GLY A 11 2.24 -6.75 -2.04
CA GLY A 11 1.37 -5.97 -1.14
C GLY A 11 0.69 -6.84 -0.07
N ALA A 12 0.21 -8.02 -0.45
CA ALA A 12 -0.37 -9.01 0.47
C ALA A 12 0.67 -9.57 1.45
N TYR A 13 1.91 -9.77 1.00
CA TYR A 13 3.02 -10.20 1.86
C TYR A 13 3.35 -9.16 2.94
N ILE A 14 3.35 -7.86 2.62
CA ILE A 14 3.52 -6.78 3.60
C ILE A 14 2.40 -6.83 4.65
N GLU A 15 1.16 -7.09 4.22
CA GLU A 15 0.02 -7.22 5.12
C GLU A 15 0.08 -8.45 6.01
N LEU A 16 0.48 -9.61 5.45
CA LEU A 16 0.71 -10.83 6.21
C LEU A 16 1.80 -10.64 7.27
N LYS A 17 2.92 -9.97 6.94
CA LYS A 17 3.97 -9.67 7.91
C LYS A 17 3.46 -8.88 9.11
N LYS A 18 2.61 -7.88 8.86
CA LYS A 18 1.96 -7.13 9.95
C LYS A 18 1.02 -8.00 10.76
N LYS A 19 0.17 -8.80 10.09
CA LYS A 19 -0.81 -9.66 10.76
C LYS A 19 -0.14 -10.68 11.68
N VAL A 20 0.90 -11.36 11.19
CA VAL A 20 1.74 -12.27 11.97
C VAL A 20 2.33 -11.57 13.18
N ALA A 21 2.93 -10.39 13.01
CA ALA A 21 3.51 -9.65 14.14
C ALA A 21 2.46 -9.23 15.19
N GLU A 22 1.26 -8.84 14.76
CA GLU A 22 0.15 -8.49 15.66
C GLU A 22 -0.39 -9.72 16.40
N GLU A 23 -0.52 -10.86 15.73
CA GLU A 23 -0.98 -12.11 16.35
C GLU A 23 0.08 -12.70 17.29
N GLU A 24 1.36 -12.63 16.96
CA GLU A 24 2.47 -12.98 17.85
C GLU A 24 2.47 -12.11 19.11
N TYR A 25 2.26 -10.81 18.95
CA TYR A 25 2.13 -9.89 20.08
C TYR A 25 0.94 -10.28 20.97
N LYS A 26 -0.24 -10.53 20.39
CA LYS A 26 -1.43 -10.96 21.14
C LYS A 26 -1.19 -12.29 21.87
N LEU A 27 -0.61 -13.27 21.19
CA LEU A 27 -0.29 -14.57 21.76
C LEU A 27 0.66 -14.43 22.96
N ASN A 28 1.72 -13.65 22.80
CA ASN A 28 2.68 -13.37 23.88
C ASN A 28 2.01 -12.61 25.04
N TYR A 29 1.13 -11.66 24.76
CA TYR A 29 0.39 -10.94 25.80
C TYR A 29 -0.49 -11.90 26.61
N ILE A 30 -1.30 -12.73 25.94
CA ILE A 30 -2.22 -13.68 26.57
C ILE A 30 -1.45 -14.71 27.40
N LYS A 31 -0.36 -15.29 26.86
CA LYS A 31 0.49 -16.25 27.58
C LYS A 31 1.11 -15.69 28.86
N ASN A 32 1.33 -14.37 28.92
CA ASN A 32 1.92 -13.69 30.07
C ASN A 32 0.87 -13.07 31.02
N THR A 33 -0.43 -13.24 30.74
CA THR A 33 -1.51 -12.72 31.58
C THR A 33 -2.06 -13.87 32.43
N ALA A 34 -2.42 -13.60 33.70
CA ALA A 34 -2.99 -14.63 34.57
C ALA A 34 -4.42 -15.01 34.14
N GLY A 35 -4.64 -16.26 33.75
CA GLY A 35 -5.94 -16.81 33.37
C GLY A 35 -5.82 -18.09 32.54
N ASP A 36 -6.88 -18.90 32.48
CA ASP A 36 -6.98 -19.99 31.50
C ASP A 36 -7.51 -19.43 30.17
N HIS A 37 -6.61 -19.35 29.21
CA HIS A 37 -6.89 -18.90 27.85
C HIS A 37 -6.55 -20.00 26.82
N SER A 38 -6.56 -21.27 27.22
CA SER A 38 -6.11 -22.41 26.41
C SER A 38 -6.76 -22.47 25.01
N ALA A 39 -8.09 -22.31 24.93
CA ALA A 39 -8.80 -22.28 23.64
C ALA A 39 -8.35 -21.13 22.74
N LEU A 40 -8.29 -19.90 23.27
CA LEU A 40 -7.86 -18.71 22.53
C LEU A 40 -6.40 -18.78 22.08
N ILE A 41 -5.52 -19.39 22.89
CA ILE A 41 -4.13 -19.67 22.53
C ILE A 41 -4.10 -20.64 21.34
N GLY A 42 -4.90 -21.71 21.37
CA GLY A 42 -5.02 -22.66 20.26
C GLY A 42 -5.44 -22.01 18.95
N ASP A 43 -6.49 -21.17 18.99
CA ASP A 43 -7.00 -20.45 17.83
C ASP A 43 -5.93 -19.50 17.22
N LEU A 44 -5.20 -18.78 18.07
CA LEU A 44 -4.12 -17.89 17.62
C LEU A 44 -2.93 -18.67 17.04
N GLU A 45 -2.55 -19.81 17.62
CA GLU A 45 -1.48 -20.65 17.10
C GLU A 45 -1.84 -21.31 15.76
N GLU A 46 -3.11 -21.65 15.55
CA GLU A 46 -3.61 -22.11 14.25
C GLU A 46 -3.59 -20.98 13.21
N SER A 47 -4.14 -19.80 13.53
CA SER A 47 -4.12 -18.63 12.65
C SER A 47 -2.69 -18.26 12.23
N LEU A 48 -1.76 -18.18 13.18
CA LEU A 48 -0.34 -17.90 12.91
C LEU A 48 0.29 -18.93 11.97
N ARG A 49 -0.08 -20.21 12.10
CA ARG A 49 0.42 -21.29 11.24
C ARG A 49 -0.05 -21.11 9.81
N GLU A 50 -1.33 -20.82 9.61
CA GLU A 50 -1.90 -20.56 8.29
C GLU A 50 -1.27 -19.34 7.62
N GLU A 51 -1.09 -18.25 8.38
CA GLU A 51 -0.50 -17.02 7.88
C GLU A 51 0.96 -17.19 7.49
N ARG A 52 1.75 -17.85 8.33
CA ARG A 52 3.14 -18.18 8.02
C ARG A 52 3.25 -19.10 6.80
N ALA A 53 2.31 -20.02 6.60
CA ALA A 53 2.27 -20.86 5.41
C ALA A 53 2.02 -20.03 4.14
N LYS A 54 1.03 -19.12 4.16
CA LYS A 54 0.77 -18.17 3.06
C LYS A 54 1.97 -17.28 2.78
N MET A 55 2.62 -16.78 3.83
CA MET A 55 3.80 -15.93 3.75
C MET A 55 4.98 -16.67 3.08
N LYS A 56 5.27 -17.91 3.50
CA LYS A 56 6.34 -18.75 2.91
C LYS A 56 6.16 -19.02 1.42
N ILE A 57 4.92 -19.17 0.94
CA ILE A 57 4.65 -19.35 -0.49
C ILE A 57 5.13 -18.12 -1.28
N ILE A 58 4.86 -16.91 -0.78
CA ILE A 58 5.27 -15.67 -1.44
C ILE A 58 6.78 -15.47 -1.32
N GLU A 59 7.38 -15.78 -0.16
CA GLU A 59 8.84 -15.73 0.05
C GLU A 59 9.57 -16.65 -0.94
N GLY A 60 9.11 -17.88 -1.13
CA GLY A 60 9.70 -18.80 -2.10
C GLY A 60 9.66 -18.26 -3.54
N LYS A 61 8.57 -17.58 -3.93
CA LYS A 61 8.49 -16.90 -5.23
C LYS A 61 9.46 -15.72 -5.35
N MET A 62 9.62 -14.95 -4.27
CA MET A 62 10.56 -13.83 -4.22
C MET A 62 12.01 -14.31 -4.31
N GLU A 63 12.36 -15.35 -3.55
CA GLU A 63 13.68 -15.99 -3.56
C GLU A 63 14.04 -16.56 -4.93
N ALA A 64 13.09 -17.25 -5.59
CA ALA A 64 13.29 -17.78 -6.95
C ALA A 64 13.60 -16.69 -7.99
N LYS A 65 13.29 -15.43 -7.71
CA LYS A 65 13.58 -14.26 -8.55
C LYS A 65 14.75 -13.42 -8.07
N GLY A 66 15.38 -13.80 -6.95
CA GLY A 66 16.36 -12.94 -6.26
C GLY A 66 15.76 -11.58 -5.86
N LEU A 67 14.45 -11.52 -5.64
CA LEU A 67 13.76 -10.33 -5.21
C LEU A 67 13.88 -10.21 -3.69
N GLU A 68 14.54 -9.15 -3.27
CA GLU A 68 14.56 -8.72 -1.89
C GLU A 68 13.55 -7.58 -1.73
N LEU A 69 12.56 -7.76 -0.84
CA LEU A 69 11.60 -6.70 -0.54
C LEU A 69 12.30 -5.56 0.18
N VAL A 70 12.21 -4.36 -0.39
CA VAL A 70 12.65 -3.13 0.24
C VAL A 70 11.47 -2.19 0.44
N VAL A 71 11.38 -1.61 1.64
CA VAL A 71 10.32 -0.66 2.01
C VAL A 71 10.91 0.72 2.35
N PRO A 72 10.15 1.82 2.20
CA PRO A 72 10.62 3.15 2.58
C PRO A 72 11.02 3.25 4.06
N ASN A 73 12.12 3.96 4.34
CA ASN A 73 12.65 4.23 5.69
C ASN A 73 12.96 2.95 6.49
N GLN A 74 13.34 1.86 5.82
CA GLN A 74 13.69 0.60 6.48
C GLN A 74 14.78 0.80 7.55
N GLU A 75 15.84 1.54 7.25
CA GLU A 75 16.95 1.77 8.19
C GLU A 75 16.48 2.50 9.46
N ARG A 76 15.59 3.48 9.32
CA ARG A 76 15.03 4.22 10.47
C ARG A 76 14.08 3.35 11.30
N ILE A 77 13.32 2.46 10.65
CA ILE A 77 12.47 1.49 11.36
C ILE A 77 13.34 0.52 12.17
N GLU A 78 14.45 0.05 11.58
CA GLU A 78 15.43 -0.83 12.24
C GLU A 78 16.13 -0.11 13.41
N GLU A 79 16.57 1.13 13.20
CA GLU A 79 17.15 1.99 14.24
C GLU A 79 16.20 2.14 15.44
N TYR A 80 14.93 2.52 15.22
CA TYR A 80 13.96 2.64 16.31
C TYR A 80 13.68 1.29 16.97
N THR A 81 13.67 0.21 16.20
CA THR A 81 13.48 -1.15 16.75
C THR A 81 14.62 -1.50 17.69
N GLU A 82 15.86 -1.22 17.31
CA GLU A 82 17.04 -1.43 18.16
C GLU A 82 17.01 -0.55 19.40
N LEU A 83 16.74 0.74 19.26
CA LEU A 83 16.64 1.67 20.39
C LEU A 83 15.62 1.19 21.41
N ILE A 84 14.43 0.78 20.96
CA ILE A 84 13.38 0.23 21.84
C ILE A 84 13.84 -1.08 22.50
N SER A 85 14.50 -1.97 21.77
CA SER A 85 14.93 -3.28 22.28
C SER A 85 15.98 -3.22 23.40
N ARG A 86 16.76 -2.13 23.45
CA ARG A 86 17.78 -1.89 24.48
C ARG A 86 17.20 -1.33 25.78
N LEU A 87 15.96 -0.87 25.78
CA LEU A 87 15.31 -0.28 26.96
C LEU A 87 14.70 -1.36 27.86
N PRO A 88 14.74 -1.21 29.20
CA PRO A 88 14.01 -2.06 30.12
C PRO A 88 12.51 -2.07 29.82
N ARG A 89 11.87 -3.23 29.97
CA ARG A 89 10.44 -3.39 29.66
C ARG A 89 9.56 -2.49 30.53
N GLU A 90 9.96 -2.25 31.77
CA GLU A 90 9.29 -1.37 32.72
C GLU A 90 9.30 0.09 32.24
N GLU A 91 10.41 0.54 31.67
CA GLU A 91 10.56 1.88 31.11
C GLU A 91 9.65 2.06 29.89
N VAL A 92 9.64 1.09 28.98
CA VAL A 92 8.76 1.08 27.81
C VAL A 92 7.30 1.10 28.24
N ASN A 93 6.91 0.27 29.22
CA ASN A 93 5.54 0.25 29.75
C ASN A 93 5.15 1.59 30.39
N HIS A 94 6.05 2.20 31.17
CA HIS A 94 5.82 3.50 31.79
C HIS A 94 5.65 4.60 30.74
N ALA A 95 6.50 4.62 29.71
CA ALA A 95 6.44 5.56 28.61
C ALA A 95 5.13 5.43 27.81
N ILE A 96 4.67 4.20 27.53
CA ILE A 96 3.37 3.95 26.88
C ILE A 96 2.21 4.47 27.74
N LYS A 97 2.24 4.18 29.05
CA LYS A 97 1.16 4.58 29.98
C LYS A 97 1.06 6.10 30.10
N ASN A 98 2.20 6.79 30.18
CA ASN A 98 2.25 8.23 30.38
C ASN A 98 2.39 9.03 29.08
N LYS A 99 2.42 8.36 27.92
CA LYS A 99 2.58 8.95 26.59
C LYS A 99 3.70 9.98 26.50
N SER A 100 4.84 9.67 27.11
CA SER A 100 5.96 10.60 27.27
C SER A 100 7.30 9.87 27.32
N GLY A 101 8.37 10.63 27.10
CA GLY A 101 9.75 10.13 27.07
C GLY A 101 10.16 9.56 25.70
N ASP A 102 11.46 9.28 25.57
CA ASP A 102 12.09 8.89 24.31
C ASP A 102 11.55 7.56 23.79
N ALA A 103 11.31 6.58 24.68
CA ALA A 103 10.72 5.30 24.31
C ALA A 103 9.35 5.45 23.62
N TYR A 104 8.50 6.36 24.12
CA TYR A 104 7.22 6.65 23.50
C TYR A 104 7.39 7.37 22.15
N ALA A 105 8.32 8.32 22.06
CA ALA A 105 8.64 9.01 20.81
C ALA A 105 9.10 8.03 19.72
N TYR A 106 10.02 7.11 20.04
CA TYR A 106 10.49 6.08 19.11
C TYR A 106 9.36 5.14 18.67
N LEU A 107 8.49 4.71 19.60
CA LEU A 107 7.32 3.90 19.28
C LEU A 107 6.37 4.62 18.32
N CYS A 108 6.10 5.90 18.57
CA CYS A 108 5.25 6.72 17.71
C CYS A 108 5.84 6.89 16.31
N GLU A 109 7.12 7.24 16.18
CA GLU A 109 7.74 7.43 14.88
C GLU A 109 7.85 6.12 14.10
N ARG A 110 8.28 5.03 14.75
CA ARG A 110 8.28 3.69 14.15
C ARG A 110 6.88 3.29 13.69
N GLY A 111 5.88 3.47 14.54
CA GLY A 111 4.48 3.17 14.22
C GLY A 111 3.96 3.99 13.04
N ARG A 112 4.32 5.28 12.97
CA ARG A 112 3.97 6.18 11.85
C ARG A 112 4.57 5.69 10.53
N LEU A 113 5.84 5.29 10.52
CA LEU A 113 6.52 4.75 9.33
C LEU A 113 5.90 3.42 8.88
N ILE A 114 5.68 2.49 9.80
CA ILE A 114 5.04 1.18 9.49
C ILE A 114 3.63 1.39 8.95
N LYS A 115 2.83 2.25 9.59
CA LYS A 115 1.48 2.58 9.13
C LYS A 115 1.50 3.14 7.71
N ARG A 116 2.41 4.08 7.43
CA ARG A 116 2.58 4.65 6.08
C ARG A 116 2.96 3.57 5.06
N ASN A 117 3.86 2.65 5.39
CA ASN A 117 4.24 1.57 4.50
C ASN A 117 3.06 0.61 4.23
N MET A 118 2.28 0.28 5.25
CA MET A 118 1.04 -0.50 5.11
C MET A 118 0.02 0.18 4.21
N GLU A 119 -0.18 1.47 4.40
CA GLU A 119 -1.09 2.25 3.57
C GLU A 119 -0.62 2.28 2.11
N ASN A 120 0.69 2.26 1.83
CA ASN A 120 1.26 2.28 0.47
C ASN A 120 1.71 0.88 -0.01
N LYS A 121 1.23 -0.21 0.58
CA LYS A 121 1.70 -1.57 0.29
C LYS A 121 1.63 -1.94 -1.19
N ASN A 122 0.63 -1.44 -1.92
CA ASN A 122 0.44 -1.71 -3.34
C ASN A 122 1.48 -0.96 -4.19
N GLU A 123 1.76 0.30 -3.87
CA GLU A 123 2.80 1.11 -4.53
C GLU A 123 4.19 0.54 -4.25
N ILE A 124 4.43 0.10 -3.01
CA ILE A 124 5.68 -0.59 -2.63
C ILE A 124 5.82 -1.87 -3.45
N GLY A 125 4.75 -2.68 -3.58
CA GLY A 125 4.75 -3.88 -4.41
C GLY A 125 5.05 -3.59 -5.89
N LYS A 126 4.37 -2.59 -6.47
CA LYS A 126 4.59 -2.14 -7.85
C LYS A 126 6.04 -1.70 -8.06
N LEU A 127 6.58 -0.93 -7.12
CA LEU A 127 7.95 -0.44 -7.18
C LEU A 127 8.95 -1.58 -7.09
N ASN A 128 8.79 -2.52 -6.16
CA ASN A 128 9.69 -3.67 -6.03
C ASN A 128 9.70 -4.55 -7.28
N VAL A 129 8.53 -4.77 -7.91
CA VAL A 129 8.45 -5.49 -9.19
C VAL A 129 9.18 -4.74 -10.31
N LEU A 130 8.91 -3.44 -10.44
CA LEU A 130 9.51 -2.62 -11.49
C LEU A 130 11.04 -2.53 -11.34
N VAL A 131 11.50 -2.34 -10.10
CA VAL A 131 12.91 -2.30 -9.74
C VAL A 131 13.56 -3.64 -10.03
N ALA A 132 12.97 -4.78 -9.65
CA ALA A 132 13.55 -6.10 -9.91
C ALA A 132 13.86 -6.33 -11.41
N ASN A 133 13.02 -5.80 -12.29
CA ASN A 133 13.16 -5.86 -13.76
C ASN A 133 14.06 -4.76 -14.35
N SER A 134 14.62 -3.86 -13.53
CA SER A 134 15.46 -2.75 -13.98
C SER A 134 16.96 -3.12 -14.01
N PRO A 135 17.79 -2.34 -14.73
CA PRO A 135 19.25 -2.46 -14.70
C PRO A 135 19.85 -2.42 -13.29
N ALA A 136 21.03 -3.02 -13.10
CA ALA A 136 21.62 -3.23 -11.77
C ALA A 136 21.96 -1.93 -11.02
N ASP A 137 22.41 -0.91 -11.75
CA ASP A 137 22.67 0.45 -11.26
C ASP A 137 21.39 1.12 -10.75
N VAL A 138 20.31 1.09 -11.56
CA VAL A 138 18.98 1.59 -11.16
C VAL A 138 18.47 0.83 -9.93
N ARG A 139 18.63 -0.49 -9.90
CA ARG A 139 18.24 -1.32 -8.75
C ARG A 139 18.95 -0.91 -7.47
N GLY A 140 20.27 -0.76 -7.51
CA GLY A 140 21.07 -0.32 -6.38
C GLY A 140 20.61 1.05 -5.87
N CYS A 141 20.55 2.03 -6.78
CA CYS A 141 20.16 3.41 -6.46
C CYS A 141 18.76 3.48 -5.83
N VAL A 142 17.77 2.80 -6.40
CA VAL A 142 16.38 2.83 -5.90
C VAL A 142 16.24 2.07 -4.57
N LYS A 143 16.90 0.91 -4.41
CA LYS A 143 16.87 0.18 -3.14
C LYS A 143 17.49 0.99 -2.00
N GLU A 144 18.63 1.62 -2.24
CA GLU A 144 19.26 2.49 -1.25
C GLU A 144 18.35 3.66 -0.88
N ALA A 145 17.77 4.32 -1.88
CA ALA A 145 16.86 5.44 -1.64
C ALA A 145 15.62 5.04 -0.83
N LEU A 146 15.09 3.83 -1.07
CA LEU A 146 13.99 3.29 -0.27
C LEU A 146 14.43 3.01 1.18
N ARG A 147 15.56 2.32 1.38
CA ARG A 147 16.04 1.98 2.73
C ARG A 147 16.23 3.21 3.61
N LYS A 148 16.89 4.25 3.06
CA LYS A 148 17.11 5.54 3.73
C LYS A 148 15.83 6.37 3.85
N GLY A 149 14.92 6.24 2.89
CA GLY A 149 13.71 7.06 2.78
C GLY A 149 13.93 8.42 2.10
N GLU A 150 15.07 8.60 1.44
CA GLU A 150 15.49 9.81 0.76
C GLU A 150 16.33 9.46 -0.49
N PRO A 151 16.37 10.31 -1.53
CA PRO A 151 17.15 10.02 -2.73
C PRO A 151 18.63 9.84 -2.41
N GLY A 152 19.23 8.78 -2.97
CA GLY A 152 20.66 8.50 -2.84
C GLY A 152 21.51 9.30 -3.83
N GLU A 153 22.82 9.32 -3.60
CA GLU A 153 23.79 10.04 -4.44
C GLU A 153 24.28 9.22 -5.64
N ALA A 154 23.91 7.93 -5.69
CA ALA A 154 24.36 6.99 -6.71
C ALA A 154 23.88 7.37 -8.12
N GLU A 155 24.81 7.33 -9.07
CA GLU A 155 24.51 7.46 -10.49
C GLU A 155 23.79 6.21 -11.01
N ALA A 156 22.68 6.44 -11.71
CA ALA A 156 21.90 5.41 -12.35
C ALA A 156 21.21 5.96 -13.59
N ASN A 157 21.13 5.12 -14.63
CA ASN A 157 20.55 5.56 -15.89
C ASN A 157 19.02 5.41 -15.88
N PHE A 158 18.31 6.52 -15.65
CA PHE A 158 16.83 6.56 -15.60
C PHE A 158 16.19 6.88 -16.96
N ASP A 159 16.90 6.67 -18.05
CA ASP A 159 16.61 7.13 -19.41
C ASP A 159 15.55 6.33 -20.17
N GLN A 160 14.36 6.09 -19.60
CA GLN A 160 13.22 5.46 -20.28
C GLN A 160 11.86 5.80 -19.64
N GLU A 161 10.77 5.35 -20.28
CA GLU A 161 9.40 5.26 -19.71
C GLU A 161 9.38 4.61 -18.31
N ASN A 162 10.25 3.63 -18.07
CA ASN A 162 10.38 2.96 -16.76
C ASN A 162 10.97 3.88 -15.67
N GLY A 163 11.92 4.75 -16.02
CA GLY A 163 12.51 5.71 -15.08
C GLY A 163 11.46 6.68 -14.54
N ALA A 164 10.61 7.22 -15.42
CA ALA A 164 9.49 8.08 -15.03
C ALA A 164 8.50 7.35 -14.08
N LYS A 165 8.18 6.08 -14.37
CA LYS A 165 7.33 5.25 -13.50
C LYS A 165 7.95 4.99 -12.13
N ILE A 166 9.25 4.70 -12.08
CA ILE A 166 9.99 4.49 -10.82
C ILE A 166 9.96 5.77 -9.98
N ILE A 167 10.29 6.92 -10.56
CA ILE A 167 10.29 8.21 -9.87
C ILE A 167 8.89 8.55 -9.35
N LYS A 168 7.85 8.32 -10.16
CA LYS A 168 6.46 8.50 -9.76
C LYS A 168 6.10 7.62 -8.55
N LEU A 169 6.45 6.33 -8.58
CA LEU A 169 6.21 5.42 -7.45
C LEU A 169 7.02 5.79 -6.21
N LEU A 170 8.28 6.19 -6.34
CA LEU A 170 9.12 6.68 -5.25
C LEU A 170 8.46 7.87 -4.53
N ASN A 171 7.96 8.85 -5.29
CA ASN A 171 7.24 9.99 -4.75
C ASN A 171 5.97 9.56 -4.00
N ARG A 172 5.19 8.62 -4.55
CA ARG A 172 3.97 8.07 -3.92
C ARG A 172 4.26 7.36 -2.59
N VAL A 173 5.34 6.58 -2.52
CA VAL A 173 5.74 5.90 -1.27
C VAL A 173 6.48 6.81 -0.28
N GLY A 174 6.81 8.05 -0.71
CA GLY A 174 7.29 9.10 0.16
C GLY A 174 8.75 9.50 0.03
N VAL A 175 9.47 8.91 -0.92
CA VAL A 175 10.85 9.28 -1.27
C VAL A 175 10.77 10.38 -2.32
N ARG A 176 10.78 11.64 -1.88
CA ARG A 176 10.57 12.79 -2.77
C ARG A 176 11.80 13.04 -3.64
N CYS A 177 11.67 12.78 -4.94
CA CYS A 177 12.80 12.84 -5.85
C CYS A 177 12.40 13.16 -7.29
N ARG A 178 13.38 13.63 -8.07
CA ARG A 178 13.37 13.73 -9.53
C ARG A 178 14.67 13.15 -10.09
N ALA A 179 14.67 12.72 -11.35
CA ALA A 179 15.91 12.42 -12.06
C ALA A 179 16.54 13.73 -12.57
N SER A 180 17.84 13.89 -12.34
CA SER A 180 18.64 14.98 -12.88
C SER A 180 20.05 14.45 -13.11
N GLU A 181 20.60 14.61 -14.32
CA GLU A 181 21.98 14.21 -14.65
C GLU A 181 22.32 12.75 -14.27
N GLY A 182 21.36 11.82 -14.45
CA GLY A 182 21.57 10.41 -14.08
C GLY A 182 21.58 10.15 -12.57
N LYS A 183 21.06 11.06 -11.74
CA LYS A 183 20.94 10.88 -10.28
C LYS A 183 19.52 11.11 -9.82
N LEU A 184 19.16 10.51 -8.67
CA LEU A 184 17.98 10.91 -7.92
C LEU A 184 18.34 12.14 -7.08
N VAL A 185 17.64 13.24 -7.31
CA VAL A 185 17.84 14.49 -6.55
C VAL A 185 16.57 14.79 -5.77
N LYS A 186 16.75 15.22 -4.52
CA LYS A 186 15.65 15.65 -3.67
C LYS A 186 14.90 16.81 -4.30
N THR A 187 13.59 16.76 -4.24
CA THR A 187 12.72 17.84 -4.72
C THR A 187 11.59 18.08 -3.74
N ASP A 188 11.31 19.34 -3.46
CA ASP A 188 10.15 19.77 -2.69
C ASP A 188 8.95 20.11 -3.57
N ASP A 189 9.15 20.21 -4.89
CA ASP A 189 8.13 20.54 -5.91
C ASP A 189 7.09 19.41 -6.12
N GLY A 190 7.09 18.40 -5.25
CA GLY A 190 6.87 17.00 -5.61
C GLY A 190 5.49 16.40 -5.33
N ARG A 191 4.43 17.18 -5.14
CA ARG A 191 3.05 16.63 -5.16
C ARG A 191 2.30 17.06 -6.40
N THR A 192 2.69 16.46 -7.52
CA THR A 192 1.91 16.46 -8.75
C THR A 192 0.66 15.60 -8.62
N GLU A 193 0.58 14.75 -7.59
CA GLU A 193 -0.57 13.88 -7.31
C GLU A 193 -0.95 13.93 -5.81
N ASN A 194 -2.26 13.80 -5.56
CA ASN A 194 -2.87 13.65 -4.24
C ASN A 194 -3.45 12.26 -4.09
N ARG A 195 -3.31 11.72 -2.88
CA ARG A 195 -3.89 10.42 -2.53
C ARG A 195 -5.30 10.62 -1.99
N VAL A 196 -6.28 9.94 -2.58
CA VAL A 196 -7.71 10.04 -2.24
C VAL A 196 -8.25 8.66 -1.92
N LEU A 197 -9.01 8.52 -0.83
CA LEU A 197 -9.71 7.28 -0.48
C LEU A 197 -11.13 7.30 -1.06
N VAL A 198 -11.48 6.28 -1.84
CA VAL A 198 -12.81 6.10 -2.42
C VAL A 198 -13.19 4.63 -2.27
N ASN A 199 -14.33 4.34 -1.64
CA ASN A 199 -14.84 2.97 -1.45
C ASN A 199 -13.79 1.98 -0.88
N ASN A 200 -13.02 2.42 0.13
CA ASN A 200 -11.91 1.69 0.74
C ASN A 200 -10.68 1.42 -0.16
N GLU A 201 -10.64 2.00 -1.36
CA GLU A 201 -9.50 1.96 -2.27
C GLU A 201 -8.83 3.33 -2.37
N TYR A 202 -7.50 3.34 -2.47
CA TYR A 202 -6.74 4.58 -2.60
C TYR A 202 -6.39 4.84 -4.07
N PHE A 203 -6.64 6.07 -4.50
CA PHE A 203 -6.31 6.57 -5.83
C PHE A 203 -5.29 7.69 -5.74
N TRP A 204 -4.41 7.76 -6.73
CA TRP A 204 -3.50 8.88 -6.91
C TRP A 204 -4.04 9.76 -8.04
N VAL A 205 -4.41 10.97 -7.70
CA VAL A 205 -5.10 11.92 -8.58
C VAL A 205 -4.20 13.12 -8.83
N PRO A 206 -3.94 13.51 -10.09
CA PRO A 206 -3.17 14.71 -10.39
C PRO A 206 -3.72 15.93 -9.66
N SER A 207 -2.85 16.76 -9.06
CA SER A 207 -3.25 17.89 -8.22
C SER A 207 -4.18 18.87 -8.94
N GLY A 208 -3.96 19.12 -10.24
CA GLY A 208 -4.84 19.97 -11.05
C GLY A 208 -6.18 19.34 -11.44
N LYS A 209 -6.43 18.07 -11.12
CA LYS A 209 -7.68 17.34 -11.41
C LYS A 209 -8.43 16.90 -10.15
N LEU A 210 -7.95 17.27 -8.96
CA LEU A 210 -8.51 16.78 -7.68
C LEU A 210 -9.98 17.21 -7.49
N ASP A 211 -10.31 18.46 -7.79
CA ASP A 211 -11.68 18.95 -7.64
C ASP A 211 -12.64 18.26 -8.63
N THR A 212 -12.22 18.12 -9.89
CA THR A 212 -12.99 17.38 -10.91
C THR A 212 -13.20 15.93 -10.53
N PHE A 213 -12.17 15.26 -9.99
CA PHE A 213 -12.27 13.90 -9.50
C PHE A 213 -13.25 13.79 -8.34
N THR A 214 -13.12 14.67 -7.35
CA THR A 214 -13.97 14.66 -6.15
C THR A 214 -15.43 14.88 -6.52
N GLU A 215 -15.70 15.80 -7.45
CA GLU A 215 -17.06 16.04 -7.94
C GLU A 215 -17.59 14.83 -8.74
N ASN A 216 -16.77 14.23 -9.60
CA ASN A 216 -17.13 13.00 -10.31
C ASN A 216 -17.52 11.87 -9.35
N GLU A 217 -16.76 11.66 -8.26
CA GLU A 217 -17.06 10.61 -7.28
C GLU A 217 -18.36 10.88 -6.50
N LYS A 218 -18.67 12.15 -6.18
CA LYS A 218 -19.97 12.50 -5.56
C LYS A 218 -21.13 12.15 -6.49
N VAL A 219 -21.03 12.55 -7.75
CA VAL A 219 -22.08 12.28 -8.75
C VAL A 219 -22.20 10.78 -9.01
N LEU A 220 -21.06 10.06 -9.06
CA LEU A 220 -21.03 8.61 -9.25
C LEU A 220 -21.69 7.88 -8.07
N ALA A 221 -21.46 8.33 -6.84
CA ALA A 221 -22.12 7.77 -5.66
C ALA A 221 -23.65 7.97 -5.70
N ASP A 222 -24.12 9.18 -6.04
CA ASP A 222 -25.55 9.46 -6.20
C ASP A 222 -26.20 8.59 -7.29
N VAL A 223 -25.60 8.54 -8.48
CA VAL A 223 -26.09 7.72 -9.60
C VAL A 223 -26.09 6.23 -9.23
N SER A 224 -25.06 5.76 -8.51
CA SER A 224 -24.98 4.37 -8.03
C SER A 224 -26.12 4.02 -7.08
N ILE A 225 -26.45 4.90 -6.14
CA ILE A 225 -27.58 4.69 -5.21
C ILE A 225 -28.89 4.64 -5.99
N ARG A 226 -29.11 5.57 -6.93
CA ARG A 226 -30.31 5.59 -7.77
C ARG A 226 -30.45 4.33 -8.63
N LEU A 227 -29.35 3.83 -9.19
CA LEU A 227 -29.33 2.57 -9.93
C LEU A 227 -29.67 1.37 -9.04
N GLN A 228 -29.18 1.32 -7.80
CA GLN A 228 -29.53 0.26 -6.85
C GLN A 228 -31.03 0.27 -6.53
N VAL A 229 -31.62 1.45 -6.28
CA VAL A 229 -33.06 1.60 -6.04
C VAL A 229 -33.86 1.14 -7.26
N LYS A 230 -33.52 1.61 -8.47
CA LYS A 230 -34.21 1.21 -9.70
C LYS A 230 -34.08 -0.28 -10.00
N ASN A 231 -32.92 -0.89 -9.72
CA ASN A 231 -32.74 -2.33 -9.83
C ASN A 231 -33.65 -3.10 -8.87
N ALA A 232 -33.80 -2.63 -7.62
CA ALA A 232 -34.71 -3.24 -6.66
C ALA A 232 -36.18 -3.09 -7.10
N GLU A 233 -36.55 -1.92 -7.64
CA GLU A 233 -37.88 -1.71 -8.23
C GLU A 233 -38.14 -2.66 -9.40
N MET A 234 -37.18 -2.85 -10.31
CA MET A 234 -37.29 -3.80 -11.44
C MET A 234 -37.50 -5.24 -10.98
N GLN A 235 -36.97 -5.63 -9.82
CA GLN A 235 -37.18 -6.97 -9.26
C GLN A 235 -38.59 -7.13 -8.69
N ALA A 236 -39.25 -6.03 -8.31
CA ALA A 236 -40.59 -6.03 -7.73
C ALA A 236 -41.70 -5.82 -8.78
N ILE A 237 -41.42 -5.06 -9.85
CA ILE A 237 -42.40 -4.70 -10.89
C ILE A 237 -41.80 -4.72 -12.30
N THR A 238 -42.63 -4.97 -13.30
CA THR A 238 -42.26 -4.78 -14.71
C THR A 238 -42.26 -3.29 -15.03
N PHE A 239 -41.12 -2.76 -15.47
CA PHE A 239 -41.00 -1.37 -15.89
C PHE A 239 -41.79 -1.11 -17.17
N ASN A 240 -42.40 0.07 -17.27
CA ASN A 240 -42.92 0.59 -18.53
C ASN A 240 -41.79 1.20 -19.39
N ASP A 241 -42.10 1.57 -20.64
CA ASP A 241 -41.12 2.10 -21.59
C ASP A 241 -40.38 3.35 -21.07
N GLU A 242 -41.07 4.22 -20.33
CA GLU A 242 -40.50 5.45 -19.79
C GLU A 242 -39.52 5.17 -18.64
N GLN A 243 -39.89 4.27 -17.72
CA GLN A 243 -39.03 3.81 -16.63
C GLN A 243 -37.81 3.05 -17.15
N GLN A 244 -38.00 2.25 -18.20
CA GLN A 244 -36.90 1.51 -18.83
C GLN A 244 -35.92 2.45 -19.53
N LYS A 245 -36.43 3.52 -20.17
CA LYS A 245 -35.59 4.57 -20.74
C LYS A 245 -34.82 5.34 -19.66
N GLU A 246 -35.48 5.76 -18.57
CA GLU A 246 -34.83 6.43 -17.43
C GLU A 246 -33.70 5.57 -16.85
N PHE A 247 -33.95 4.25 -16.71
CA PHE A 247 -32.97 3.31 -16.22
C PHE A 247 -31.76 3.17 -17.17
N GLN A 248 -31.99 3.08 -18.48
CA GLN A 248 -30.92 3.04 -19.48
C GLN A 248 -30.09 4.33 -19.48
N GLU A 249 -30.72 5.50 -19.35
CA GLU A 249 -30.03 6.78 -19.24
C GLU A 249 -29.16 6.86 -17.97
N LEU A 250 -29.66 6.36 -16.83
CA LEU A 250 -28.89 6.25 -15.60
C LEU A 250 -27.69 5.31 -15.74
N GLN A 251 -27.86 4.16 -16.39
CA GLN A 251 -26.76 3.24 -16.67
C GLN A 251 -25.70 3.89 -17.58
N GLY A 252 -26.13 4.57 -18.65
CA GLY A 252 -25.24 5.32 -19.54
C GLY A 252 -24.42 6.36 -18.79
N ARG A 253 -25.10 7.20 -17.98
CA ARG A 253 -24.44 8.21 -17.15
C ARG A 253 -23.45 7.60 -16.17
N TYR A 254 -23.79 6.48 -15.54
CA TYR A 254 -22.87 5.78 -14.64
C TYR A 254 -21.59 5.31 -15.35
N MET A 255 -21.74 4.75 -16.56
CA MET A 255 -20.60 4.31 -17.37
C MET A 255 -19.71 5.48 -17.82
N ASP A 256 -20.32 6.62 -18.16
CA ASP A 256 -19.57 7.83 -18.52
C ASP A 256 -18.76 8.38 -17.34
N LEU A 257 -19.35 8.41 -16.14
CA LEU A 257 -18.65 8.83 -14.91
C LEU A 257 -17.50 7.88 -14.55
N LEU A 258 -17.67 6.57 -14.76
CA LEU A 258 -16.60 5.58 -14.60
C LEU A 258 -15.48 5.80 -15.62
N LYS A 259 -15.81 6.17 -16.86
CA LYS A 259 -14.83 6.47 -17.91
C LYS A 259 -14.04 7.74 -17.56
N ALA A 260 -14.73 8.81 -17.16
CA ALA A 260 -14.11 10.06 -16.71
C ALA A 260 -13.16 9.82 -15.52
N ARG A 261 -13.57 9.01 -14.53
CA ARG A 261 -12.72 8.56 -13.42
C ARG A 261 -11.42 7.91 -13.94
N ARG A 262 -11.51 6.96 -14.88
CA ARG A 262 -10.33 6.28 -15.44
C ARG A 262 -9.42 7.23 -16.20
N GLU A 263 -9.97 8.20 -16.93
CA GLU A 263 -9.20 9.21 -17.66
C GLU A 263 -8.45 10.17 -16.72
N ILE A 264 -8.99 10.43 -15.53
CA ILE A 264 -8.33 11.25 -14.50
C ILE A 264 -7.17 10.48 -13.84
N ILE A 265 -7.41 9.24 -13.42
CA ILE A 265 -6.40 8.40 -12.72
C ILE A 265 -5.30 7.93 -13.69
N GLY A 266 -5.62 7.80 -14.98
CA GLY A 266 -4.76 7.21 -16.00
C GLY A 266 -4.78 5.68 -15.96
N GLN A 267 -4.68 5.02 -17.13
CA GLN A 267 -4.76 3.56 -17.28
C GLN A 267 -3.55 2.77 -16.70
N GLU A 268 -2.68 3.38 -15.90
CA GLU A 268 -1.41 2.79 -15.48
C GLU A 268 -1.51 1.75 -14.35
N GLU A 269 -2.72 1.38 -13.92
CA GLU A 269 -2.95 0.34 -12.92
C GLU A 269 -2.97 -1.08 -13.52
N LYS A 270 -2.11 -1.37 -14.49
CA LYS A 270 -1.88 -2.79 -14.86
C LYS A 270 -1.17 -3.49 -13.71
N ASP A 271 -1.60 -4.69 -13.37
CA ASP A 271 -0.91 -5.55 -12.42
C ASP A 271 0.49 -5.85 -12.94
N LEU A 272 1.49 -5.17 -12.37
CA LEU A 272 2.89 -5.43 -12.67
C LEU A 272 3.23 -6.82 -12.14
N THR A 273 3.81 -7.65 -13.00
CA THR A 273 4.21 -9.01 -12.68
C THR A 273 5.67 -9.25 -13.06
N ILE A 274 6.28 -10.22 -12.39
CA ILE A 274 7.56 -10.82 -12.77
C ILE A 274 7.25 -12.27 -13.17
N SER A 275 7.66 -12.65 -14.38
CA SER A 275 7.57 -14.04 -14.84
C SER A 275 8.54 -14.91 -14.06
N ILE A 276 8.06 -16.06 -13.53
CA ILE A 276 8.91 -17.08 -12.91
C ILE A 276 9.67 -17.87 -13.98
#